data_AF-A0A662QEM2-F1
#
_entry.id   AF-A0A662QEM2-F1
#
_cell.length_a   1.000
_cell.length_b   1.000
_cell.length_c   1.000
_cell.angle_alpha   90.00
_cell.angle_beta   90.00
_cell.angle_gamma   90.00
#
_symmetry.space_group_name_H-M   'P 1'
#
loop_
_entity.id
_entity.type
_entity.pdbx_description
1 polymer ?
#
loop_
_entity_poly.entity_id
_entity_poly.type
_entity_poly.pdbx_seq_one_letter_code
_entity_poly.pdbx_strand_id
1 'polypeptide(L)' 'AKLVQAIKAMGAKRVIAACIHALMIGDASEKIFKAGASEIIASDAIPSKYSEYSVAGPILKKIAEEG' A
#
# COMPACT_ATOMS: atom_id res chain seq x y z
N ALA A 1 2.71 -10.62 -0.59
CA ALA A 1 3.57 -11.64 0.03
C ALA A 1 4.47 -12.35 -1.00
N LYS A 2 3.95 -13.18 -1.92
CA LYS A 2 4.79 -13.93 -2.90
C LYS A 2 5.76 -13.05 -3.69
N LEU A 3 5.27 -11.92 -4.23
CA LEU A 3 6.14 -10.98 -4.97
C LEU A 3 7.23 -10.36 -4.08
N VAL A 4 6.89 -10.04 -2.84
CA VAL A 4 7.86 -9.51 -1.85
C VAL A 4 8.97 -10.54 -1.62
N GLN A 5 8.62 -11.82 -1.43
CA GLN A 5 9.61 -12.90 -1.30
C GLN A 5 10.51 -13.00 -2.53
N ALA A 6 9.94 -12.98 -3.75
CA ALA A 6 10.71 -13.04 -4.98
C ALA A 6 11.71 -11.87 -5.09
N ILE A 7 11.24 -10.64 -4.84
CA ILE A 7 12.09 -9.45 -4.89
C ILE A 7 13.19 -9.48 -3.80
N LYS A 8 12.88 -9.95 -2.59
CA LYS A 8 13.88 -10.14 -1.53
C LYS A 8 14.91 -11.21 -1.88
N ALA A 9 14.49 -12.32 -2.50
CA ALA A 9 15.39 -13.37 -2.98
C ALA A 9 16.34 -12.88 -4.08
N MET A 10 15.93 -11.88 -4.87
CA MET A 10 16.78 -11.19 -5.85
C MET A 10 17.78 -10.19 -5.21
N GLY A 11 17.86 -10.13 -3.88
CA GLY A 11 18.82 -9.29 -3.17
C GLY A 11 18.35 -7.86 -2.88
N ALA A 12 17.06 -7.56 -3.04
CA ALA A 12 16.54 -6.24 -2.70
C ALA A 12 16.77 -5.91 -1.21
N LYS A 13 17.44 -4.78 -0.96
CA LYS A 13 17.72 -4.32 0.42
C LYS A 13 16.44 -3.95 1.16
N ARG A 14 15.50 -3.31 0.46
CA ARG A 14 14.25 -2.78 1.02
C ARG A 14 13.11 -2.98 0.02
N VAL A 15 11.93 -3.38 0.51
CA VAL A 15 10.72 -3.58 -0.31
C VAL A 15 9.55 -2.89 0.39
N ILE A 16 8.88 -1.97 -0.30
CA ILE A 16 7.65 -1.33 0.20
C ILE A 16 6.48 -1.87 -0.61
N ALA A 17 5.43 -2.31 0.06
CA ALA A 17 4.16 -2.66 -0.58
C ALA A 17 3.23 -1.44 -0.57
N ALA A 18 2.97 -0.85 -1.73
CA ALA A 18 2.05 0.27 -1.88
C ALA A 18 0.72 -0.20 -2.49
N CYS A 19 -0.41 0.30 -1.98
CA CYS A 19 -1.73 0.03 -2.56
C CYS A 19 -2.70 1.17 -2.29
N ILE A 20 -3.77 1.33 -3.08
CA ILE A 20 -4.81 2.33 -2.79
C ILE A 20 -5.68 1.84 -1.62
N HIS A 21 -6.25 0.64 -1.76
CA HIS A 21 -7.25 0.09 -0.85
C HIS A 21 -6.63 -0.97 0.09
N ALA A 22 -6.16 -0.56 1.26
CA ALA A 22 -5.58 -1.47 2.26
C ALA A 22 -6.64 -2.20 3.09
N LEU A 23 -7.43 -3.08 2.46
CA LEU A 23 -8.45 -3.89 3.16
C LEU A 23 -7.85 -4.81 4.23
N MET A 24 -6.67 -5.38 3.97
CA MET A 24 -5.89 -6.19 4.92
C MET A 24 -6.70 -7.27 5.66
N ILE A 25 -7.53 -8.02 4.94
CA ILE A 25 -8.42 -9.04 5.51
C ILE A 25 -7.60 -10.19 6.13
N GLY A 26 -7.99 -10.62 7.33
CA GLY A 26 -7.33 -11.70 8.05
C GLY A 26 -5.87 -11.37 8.38
N ASP A 27 -4.96 -12.27 8.01
CA ASP A 27 -3.51 -12.16 8.26
C ASP A 27 -2.73 -11.57 7.07
N ALA A 28 -3.40 -10.86 6.15
CA ALA A 28 -2.80 -10.37 4.91
C ALA A 28 -1.58 -9.48 5.14
N SER A 29 -1.66 -8.53 6.08
CA SER A 29 -0.55 -7.62 6.39
C SER A 29 0.62 -8.37 7.03
N GLU A 30 0.34 -9.30 7.95
CA GLU A 30 1.34 -10.15 8.58
C GLU A 30 2.07 -11.01 7.54
N LYS A 31 1.35 -11.60 6.59
CA LYS A 31 1.95 -12.34 5.47
C LYS A 31 2.85 -11.47 4.59
N ILE A 32 2.51 -10.20 4.39
CA ILE A 32 3.34 -9.24 3.64
C ILE A 32 4.63 -8.92 4.39
N PHE A 33 4.56 -8.65 5.70
CA PHE A 33 5.74 -8.39 6.53
C PHE A 33 6.63 -9.63 6.67
N LYS A 34 6.05 -10.81 6.95
CA LYS A 34 6.77 -12.10 7.01
C LYS A 34 7.46 -12.46 5.68
N ALA A 35 6.93 -11.98 4.55
CA ALA A 35 7.57 -12.14 3.25
C ALA A 35 8.82 -11.26 3.04
N GLY A 36 9.07 -10.31 3.95
CA GLY A 36 10.25 -9.43 3.93
C GLY A 36 9.97 -8.01 3.45
N ALA A 37 8.71 -7.56 3.46
CA ALA A 37 8.38 -6.16 3.21
C ALA A 37 8.83 -5.33 4.41
N SER A 38 9.42 -4.18 4.13
CA SER A 38 9.83 -3.22 5.15
C SER A 38 8.64 -2.39 5.62
N GLU A 39 7.76 -2.01 4.69
CA GLU A 39 6.60 -1.17 4.96
C GLU A 39 5.41 -1.56 4.08
N ILE A 40 4.22 -1.24 4.56
CA ILE A 40 3.00 -1.18 3.77
C ILE A 40 2.54 0.28 3.82
N ILE A 41 2.39 0.91 2.67
CA ILE A 41 1.84 2.26 2.56
C ILE A 41 0.55 2.21 1.74
N ALA A 42 -0.45 2.97 2.16
CA ALA A 42 -1.73 3.00 1.51
C ALA A 42 -2.37 4.37 1.50
N SER A 43 -3.39 4.52 0.66
CA SER A 43 -4.17 5.75 0.64
C SER A 43 -5.12 5.82 1.84
N ASP A 44 -5.70 6.99 2.06
CA ASP A 44 -6.81 7.23 2.97
C ASP A 44 -8.19 6.88 2.39
N ALA A 45 -8.26 6.34 1.15
CA ALA A 45 -9.54 5.95 0.53
C ALA A 45 -10.30 4.90 1.36
N ILE A 46 -9.56 4.05 2.09
CA ILE A 46 -10.10 3.20 3.17
C ILE A 46 -9.29 3.50 4.42
N PRO A 47 -9.91 3.99 5.51
CA PRO A 47 -9.21 4.28 6.75
C PRO A 47 -8.51 3.03 7.30
N SER A 48 -7.20 3.12 7.51
CA SER A 48 -6.41 2.05 8.10
C SER A 48 -5.16 2.62 8.78
N LYS A 49 -4.49 1.82 9.60
CA LYS A 49 -3.17 2.18 10.16
C LYS A 49 -2.05 2.30 9.12
N TYR A 50 -2.32 1.98 7.86
CA TYR A 50 -1.39 2.07 6.74
C TYR A 50 -1.67 3.29 5.84
N SER A 51 -2.66 4.13 6.18
CA SER A 51 -3.02 5.30 5.40
C SER A 51 -1.98 6.41 5.57
N GLU A 52 -1.04 6.48 4.62
CA GLU A 52 0.14 7.37 4.63
C GLU A 52 0.03 8.52 3.60
N TYR A 53 -0.88 8.40 2.63
CA TYR A 53 -1.10 9.43 1.62
C TYR A 53 -2.59 9.63 1.32
N SER A 54 -2.95 10.81 0.83
CA SER A 54 -4.36 11.14 0.55
C SER A 54 -4.72 11.06 -0.92
N VAL A 55 -5.91 10.56 -1.24
CA VAL A 55 -6.51 10.67 -2.59
C VAL A 55 -7.32 11.97 -2.79
N ALA A 56 -7.43 12.82 -1.77
CA ALA A 56 -8.20 14.06 -1.86
C ALA A 56 -7.75 14.98 -2.99
N GLY A 57 -6.44 15.11 -3.23
CA GLY A 57 -5.89 15.96 -4.30
C GLY A 57 -6.39 15.59 -5.70
N PRO A 58 -6.17 14.34 -6.17
CA PRO A 58 -6.73 13.86 -7.43
C PRO A 58 -8.26 13.99 -7.55
N ILE A 59 -9.00 13.74 -6.46
CA ILE A 59 -10.47 13.87 -6.44
C ILE A 59 -10.89 15.33 -6.62
N LEU A 60 -10.28 16.25 -5.86
CA LEU A 60 -10.55 17.69 -5.97
C LEU A 60 -10.26 18.22 -7.37
N LYS A 61 -9.13 17.80 -7.96
CA LYS A 61 -8.80 18.17 -9.34
C LYS A 61 -9.90 17.73 -10.29
N LYS A 62 -10.40 16.50 -10.15
CA LYS A 62 -11.43 15.97 -11.04
C LYS A 62 -12.77 16.70 -10.87
N ILE A 63 -13.15 17.02 -9.63
CA ILE A 63 -14.34 17.85 -9.33
C ILE A 63 -14.23 19.24 -9.98
N ALA A 64 -13.05 19.86 -9.90
CA ALA A 64 -12.81 21.20 -10.47
C ALA A 64 -12.78 21.24 -12.00
N GLU A 65 -12.48 20.12 -12.67
CA GLU A 65 -12.52 20.00 -14.13
C GLU A 65 -13.93 19.74 -14.68
N GLU A 66 -14.85 19.26 -13.84
CA GLU A 66 -16.23 18.93 -14.22
C GLU A 66 -17.25 20.02 -13.89
N GLY A 67 -16.88 21.00 -13.06
CA GLY A 67 -17.68 22.19 -12.74
C GLY A 67 -17.31 23.39 -13.59
#